data_AF-A0A091K827-F1
#
_entry.id   AF-A0A091K827-F1
#
_cell.length_a   1.000
_cell.length_b   1.000
_cell.length_c   1.000
_cell.angle_alpha   90.00
_cell.angle_beta   90.00
_cell.angle_gamma   90.00
#
_symmetry.space_group_name_H-M   'P 1'
#
loop_
_entity.id
_entity.type
_entity.pdbx_description
1 polymer ?
#
loop_
_entity_poly.entity_id
_entity_poly.type
_entity_poly.pdbx_seq_one_letter_code
_entity_poly.pdbx_strand_id
1 'polypeptide(L)'
;AGRCGACGPGFASPLDAMKGNVLKGPREEIVYVPCIYRNTGRKKPDFLATVDVNPKSPHYCQVIHRLPMPNLGDELHHSGWNTCSSCFGDATKKRNRLILPSFISSRIYVVDVGTDLRAPRLFKVVNSEDVFWKCNLGYPHTSHCLGSGEIMISALGDPAGNGKAGFILLDGETFEIKGNWEKGDKMPPMGYDFWYQPRHNVLISTEWGIPKCLGYGFDPNDLKKDRYGRRLNVWDWTTHTYMQAIDLGEDAAPLEIRFLHNPDAAEGYVGCTISSAIHRFYKTEQGDWAAEKVIQVPSKKVEGWLLPDMPGFITDILISLDDRFLYFSNWLHGDIRQYDISDTRKPKLVGQVFVGGSITKGGPVTVCRDEELQSQPDPFFIKGRRVPGGPQMIQLSLDGKRLYVTTSLYSAWDRQFYPDLVK
;
A
#
# COMPACT_ATOMS: atom_id res chain seq x y z
N ALA A 1 17.02 1.02 14.58
CA ALA A 1 17.81 1.82 13.61
C ALA A 1 19.21 2.04 14.19
N GLY A 2 20.26 1.74 13.42
CA GLY A 2 21.64 1.86 13.87
C GLY A 2 21.98 3.30 14.24
N ARG A 3 22.45 3.53 15.47
CA ARG A 3 22.87 4.84 15.95
C ARG A 3 24.27 5.16 15.41
N CYS A 4 24.36 5.66 14.19
CA CYS A 4 25.44 6.58 13.85
C CYS A 4 24.96 7.97 14.26
N GLY A 5 25.46 8.50 15.37
CA GLY A 5 25.08 9.82 15.89
C GLY A 5 25.37 11.01 14.96
N ALA A 6 26.00 10.74 13.81
CA ALA A 6 26.39 11.74 12.80
C ALA A 6 25.64 11.61 11.45
N CYS A 7 24.76 10.61 11.27
CA CYS A 7 24.27 10.22 9.93
C CYS A 7 22.78 10.51 9.65
N GLY A 8 22.01 11.08 10.59
CA GLY A 8 20.55 11.19 10.45
C GLY A 8 19.82 9.83 10.44
N PRO A 9 18.51 9.78 10.13
CA PRO A 9 17.74 8.54 10.06
C PRO A 9 17.89 7.82 8.72
N GLY A 10 17.80 6.48 8.75
CA GLY A 10 17.79 5.66 7.53
C GLY A 10 19.17 5.17 7.12
N PHE A 11 19.37 5.01 5.81
CA PHE A 11 20.56 4.39 5.19
C PHE A 11 20.93 5.16 3.91
N ALA A 12 22.22 5.18 3.56
CA ALA A 12 22.71 5.90 2.37
C ALA A 12 22.22 5.29 1.05
N SER A 13 22.03 3.97 1.01
CA SER A 13 21.55 3.24 -0.15
C SER A 13 20.64 2.06 0.25
N PRO A 14 19.84 1.51 -0.69
CA PRO A 14 19.06 0.29 -0.47
C PRO A 14 19.95 -0.91 -0.06
N LEU A 15 21.12 -1.05 -0.68
CA LEU A 15 22.07 -2.13 -0.35
C LEU A 15 22.68 -1.96 1.05
N ASP A 16 22.92 -0.72 1.50
CA ASP A 16 23.36 -0.49 2.88
C ASP A 16 22.25 -0.80 3.90
N ALA A 17 20.99 -0.54 3.54
CA ALA A 17 19.84 -0.94 4.36
C ALA A 17 19.74 -2.48 4.48
N MET A 18 19.99 -3.19 3.39
CA MET A 18 20.00 -4.65 3.36
C MET A 18 21.21 -5.26 4.09
N LYS A 19 22.40 -4.63 3.95
CA LYS A 19 23.66 -5.13 4.53
C LYS A 19 23.89 -4.73 5.98
N GLY A 20 23.42 -3.57 6.43
CA GLY A 20 23.72 -3.01 7.75
C GLY A 20 25.22 -2.76 7.97
N ASN A 21 25.59 -1.77 8.79
CA ASN A 21 27.00 -1.43 9.04
C ASN A 21 27.86 -2.52 9.74
N VAL A 22 27.35 -3.75 9.91
CA VAL A 22 28.11 -4.99 10.17
C VAL A 22 27.22 -6.16 9.69
N LEU A 23 27.60 -6.85 8.60
CA LEU A 23 27.05 -8.14 8.11
C LEU A 23 25.57 -8.45 8.48
N LYS A 24 24.65 -8.06 7.58
CA LYS A 24 23.16 -8.14 7.59
C LYS A 24 22.50 -6.92 8.26
N GLY A 25 21.57 -6.28 7.56
CA GLY A 25 20.73 -5.20 8.08
C GLY A 25 20.13 -5.58 9.44
N PRO A 26 19.93 -4.62 10.37
CA PRO A 26 19.42 -4.96 11.69
C PRO A 26 18.05 -5.60 11.55
N ARG A 27 17.93 -6.85 12.03
CA ARG A 27 16.65 -7.56 12.06
C ARG A 27 15.64 -6.73 12.86
N GLU A 28 14.48 -6.52 12.27
CA GLU A 28 13.34 -5.89 12.92
C GLU A 28 12.89 -6.72 14.13
N GLU A 29 12.61 -6.04 15.25
CA GLU A 29 12.14 -6.67 16.49
C GLU A 29 10.65 -6.48 16.73
N ILE A 30 10.04 -5.49 16.08
CA ILE A 30 8.62 -5.19 16.19
C ILE A 30 8.03 -4.81 14.83
N VAL A 31 6.72 -4.99 14.69
CA VAL A 31 5.91 -4.51 13.57
C VAL A 31 4.72 -3.73 14.10
N TYR A 32 4.40 -2.60 13.48
CA TYR A 32 3.17 -1.86 13.74
C TYR A 32 2.12 -2.22 12.70
N VAL A 33 0.90 -2.52 13.14
CA VAL A 33 -0.17 -3.00 12.26
C VAL A 33 -1.44 -2.20 12.54
N PRO A 34 -1.93 -1.39 11.58
CA PRO A 34 -3.27 -0.81 11.66
C PRO A 34 -4.33 -1.92 11.77
N CYS A 35 -5.29 -1.76 12.67
CA CYS A 35 -6.34 -2.74 12.90
C CYS A 35 -7.70 -2.04 12.95
N ILE A 36 -8.64 -2.53 12.14
CA ILE A 36 -9.88 -1.84 11.80
C ILE A 36 -11.07 -2.57 12.44
N TYR A 37 -12.03 -1.80 12.99
CA TYR A 37 -13.31 -2.33 13.48
C TYR A 37 -14.52 -1.94 12.62
N ARG A 38 -14.37 -1.03 11.65
CA ARG A 38 -15.45 -0.67 10.73
C ARG A 38 -16.05 -1.92 10.07
N ASN A 39 -17.38 -1.95 9.98
CA ASN A 39 -18.17 -3.08 9.46
C ASN A 39 -18.07 -4.42 10.21
N THR A 40 -17.39 -4.50 11.36
CA THR A 40 -17.34 -5.73 12.19
C THR A 40 -18.51 -5.88 13.18
N GLY A 41 -19.45 -4.92 13.18
CA GLY A 41 -20.52 -4.82 14.19
C GLY A 41 -20.04 -4.36 15.58
N ARG A 42 -18.73 -4.21 15.81
CA ARG A 42 -18.15 -3.73 17.06
C ARG A 42 -18.03 -2.21 17.04
N LYS A 43 -18.73 -1.53 17.96
CA LYS A 43 -18.62 -0.06 18.14
C LYS A 43 -17.35 0.31 18.92
N LYS A 44 -16.18 0.06 18.33
CA LYS A 44 -14.87 0.38 18.88
C LYS A 44 -14.03 1.17 17.88
N PRO A 45 -13.14 2.06 18.34
CA PRO A 45 -12.24 2.78 17.45
C PRO A 45 -11.20 1.83 16.89
N ASP A 46 -10.75 2.10 15.67
CA ASP A 46 -9.59 1.44 15.08
C ASP A 46 -8.37 1.65 15.99
N PHE A 47 -7.35 0.81 15.86
CA PHE A 47 -6.18 0.89 16.74
C PHE A 47 -4.90 0.46 16.02
N LEU A 48 -3.77 0.94 16.54
CA LEU A 48 -2.45 0.48 16.09
C LEU A 48 -1.96 -0.65 17.02
N ALA A 49 -1.78 -1.85 16.48
CA ALA A 49 -1.15 -2.95 17.19
C ALA A 49 0.38 -2.83 17.12
N THR A 50 1.07 -3.15 18.20
CA THR A 50 2.52 -3.43 18.19
C THR A 50 2.72 -4.92 18.41
N VAL A 51 3.37 -5.58 17.46
CA VAL A 51 3.63 -7.02 17.47
C VAL A 51 5.12 -7.27 17.67
N ASP A 52 5.48 -8.13 18.62
CA ASP A 52 6.87 -8.55 18.81
C ASP A 52 7.22 -9.65 17.79
N VAL A 53 8.24 -9.38 16.97
CA VAL A 53 8.73 -10.29 15.92
C VAL A 53 10.18 -10.72 16.15
N ASN A 54 10.74 -10.45 17.34
CA ASN A 54 12.04 -10.93 17.76
C ASN A 54 11.94 -12.40 18.22
N PRO A 55 12.57 -13.38 17.52
CA PRO A 55 12.50 -14.79 17.91
C PRO A 55 13.12 -15.11 19.27
N LYS A 56 13.93 -14.20 19.82
CA LYS A 56 14.55 -14.34 21.15
C LYS A 56 13.66 -13.77 22.27
N SER A 57 12.57 -13.07 21.92
CA SER A 57 11.66 -12.49 22.89
C SER A 57 10.72 -13.56 23.45
N PRO A 58 10.40 -13.55 24.77
CA PRO A 58 9.34 -14.39 25.33
C PRO A 58 7.95 -14.04 24.77
N HIS A 59 7.80 -12.88 24.12
CA HIS A 59 6.57 -12.41 23.50
C HIS A 59 6.56 -12.60 21.98
N TYR A 60 7.47 -13.41 21.41
CA TYR A 60 7.53 -13.63 19.96
C TYR A 60 6.17 -14.03 19.35
N CYS A 61 5.79 -13.35 18.27
CA CYS A 61 4.50 -13.47 17.59
C CYS A 61 3.28 -13.13 18.47
N GLN A 62 3.43 -12.20 19.42
CA GLN A 62 2.32 -11.69 20.24
C GLN A 62 2.11 -10.19 20.03
N VAL A 63 0.85 -9.75 20.17
CA VAL A 63 0.54 -8.33 20.29
C VAL A 63 0.92 -7.87 21.69
N ILE A 64 1.92 -7.00 21.79
CA ILE A 64 2.46 -6.49 23.07
C ILE A 64 1.85 -5.14 23.48
N HIS A 65 1.26 -4.41 22.52
CA HIS A 65 0.59 -3.15 22.79
C HIS A 65 -0.52 -2.87 21.77
N ARG A 66 -1.56 -2.16 22.21
CA ARG A 66 -2.65 -1.66 21.36
C ARG A 66 -2.90 -0.20 21.70
N LEU A 67 -2.72 0.68 20.72
CA LEU A 67 -3.06 2.10 20.84
C LEU A 67 -4.41 2.35 20.16
N PRO A 68 -5.53 2.43 20.88
CA PRO A 68 -6.82 2.81 20.30
C PRO A 68 -6.78 4.26 19.79
N MET A 69 -7.32 4.49 18.60
CA MET A 69 -7.56 5.83 18.10
C MET A 69 -8.71 6.49 18.89
N PRO A 70 -8.76 7.83 18.94
CA PRO A 70 -9.77 8.52 19.73
C PRO A 70 -11.18 8.49 19.11
N ASN A 71 -11.32 8.17 17.82
CA ASN A 71 -12.60 8.26 17.10
C ASN A 71 -13.05 6.94 16.48
N LEU A 72 -14.37 6.83 16.25
CA LEU A 72 -14.99 5.72 15.53
C LEU A 72 -15.03 5.98 14.03
N GLY A 73 -15.02 4.89 13.25
CA GLY A 73 -15.30 4.94 11.80
C GLY A 73 -14.21 5.60 10.97
N ASP A 74 -12.96 5.57 11.45
CA ASP A 74 -11.80 6.15 10.77
C ASP A 74 -11.42 5.41 9.48
N GLU A 75 -11.44 4.08 9.52
CA GLU A 75 -10.84 3.22 8.50
C GLU A 75 -9.34 3.49 8.39
N LEU A 76 -8.56 3.14 9.42
CA LEU A 76 -7.10 3.09 9.27
C LEU A 76 -6.74 2.15 8.11
N HIS A 77 -5.78 2.54 7.27
CA HIS A 77 -5.46 1.77 6.07
C HIS A 77 -3.94 1.65 5.88
N HIS A 78 -3.30 2.69 5.33
CA HIS A 78 -1.83 2.77 5.17
C HIS A 78 -1.15 3.44 6.36
N SER A 79 0.17 3.28 6.43
CA SER A 79 1.02 4.01 7.36
C SER A 79 2.34 4.39 6.73
N GLY A 80 2.90 5.51 7.17
CA GLY A 80 4.19 6.00 6.70
C GLY A 80 4.99 6.64 7.83
N TRP A 81 6.27 6.85 7.60
CA TRP A 81 7.16 7.48 8.57
C TRP A 81 7.23 8.98 8.34
N ASN A 82 7.38 9.77 9.40
CA ASN A 82 7.66 11.21 9.27
C ASN A 82 9.00 11.51 8.59
N THR A 83 9.96 10.60 8.73
CA THR A 83 11.29 10.76 8.14
C THR A 83 11.86 9.40 7.76
N CYS A 84 12.49 9.33 6.59
CA CYS A 84 13.13 8.13 6.09
C CYS A 84 14.52 8.41 5.52
N SER A 85 15.08 7.45 4.78
CA SER A 85 16.40 7.55 4.15
C SER A 85 16.50 8.73 3.17
N SER A 86 15.39 9.33 2.75
CA SER A 86 15.37 10.59 2.00
C SER A 86 16.03 11.76 2.75
N CYS A 87 16.12 11.69 4.07
CA CYS A 87 16.82 12.64 4.94
C CYS A 87 18.15 12.08 5.48
N PHE A 88 18.73 11.06 4.83
CA PHE A 88 20.03 10.52 5.24
C PHE A 88 21.08 11.64 5.20
N GLY A 89 21.92 11.71 6.24
CA GLY A 89 22.91 12.78 6.43
C GLY A 89 22.41 13.97 7.24
N ASP A 90 21.09 14.13 7.42
CA ASP A 90 20.54 15.20 8.27
C ASP A 90 20.37 14.72 9.72
N ALA A 91 21.35 15.05 10.56
CA ALA A 91 21.35 14.71 11.98
C ALA A 91 20.25 15.40 12.81
N THR A 92 19.61 16.45 12.27
CA THR A 92 18.51 17.14 12.97
C THR A 92 17.21 16.34 12.91
N LYS A 93 17.05 15.46 11.91
CA LYS A 93 15.82 14.69 11.69
C LYS A 93 15.85 13.36 12.42
N LYS A 94 14.65 12.86 12.76
CA LYS A 94 14.46 11.59 13.48
C LYS A 94 13.25 10.85 12.95
N ARG A 95 13.43 9.56 12.62
CA ARG A 95 12.33 8.63 12.37
C ARG A 95 11.74 8.19 13.70
N ASN A 96 10.74 8.92 14.19
CA ASN A 96 10.14 8.70 15.51
C ASN A 96 8.64 8.97 15.55
N ARG A 97 8.01 9.27 14.41
CA ARG A 97 6.57 9.43 14.29
C ARG A 97 6.05 8.55 13.16
N LEU A 98 4.96 7.85 13.44
CA LEU A 98 4.18 7.12 12.45
C LEU A 98 2.98 7.98 12.05
N ILE A 99 2.75 8.09 10.75
CA ILE A 99 1.67 8.83 10.13
C ILE A 99 0.61 7.82 9.70
N LEU A 100 -0.61 8.00 10.18
CA LEU A 100 -1.74 7.10 9.95
C LEU A 100 -2.90 7.89 9.33
N PRO A 101 -2.94 8.03 8.00
CA PRO A 101 -4.13 8.50 7.30
C PRO A 101 -5.32 7.57 7.56
N SER A 102 -6.47 8.16 7.83
CA SER A 102 -7.73 7.46 8.07
C SER A 102 -8.62 7.62 6.84
N PHE A 103 -8.78 6.54 6.10
CA PHE A 103 -9.31 6.55 4.75
C PHE A 103 -10.75 7.06 4.66
N ILE A 104 -11.61 6.77 5.63
CA ILE A 104 -13.04 7.17 5.55
C ILE A 104 -13.29 8.48 6.26
N SER A 105 -12.71 8.68 7.45
CA SER A 105 -12.92 9.91 8.18
C SER A 105 -12.15 11.10 7.61
N SER A 106 -11.10 10.85 6.83
CA SER A 106 -10.12 11.85 6.40
C SER A 106 -9.31 12.51 7.52
N ARG A 107 -9.30 11.93 8.72
CA ARG A 107 -8.36 12.33 9.78
C ARG A 107 -6.96 11.79 9.48
N ILE A 108 -5.94 12.44 10.02
CA ILE A 108 -4.58 11.91 10.02
C ILE A 108 -4.08 11.87 11.46
N TYR A 109 -3.71 10.68 11.91
CA TYR A 109 -3.12 10.51 13.24
C TYR A 109 -1.60 10.50 13.15
N VAL A 110 -0.97 11.25 14.04
CA VAL A 110 0.47 11.22 14.26
C VAL A 110 0.71 10.48 15.57
N VAL A 111 1.49 9.40 15.50
CA VAL A 111 1.78 8.53 16.64
C VAL A 111 3.25 8.65 17.01
N ASP A 112 3.54 8.91 18.28
CA ASP A 112 4.88 8.88 18.84
C ASP A 112 5.31 7.45 19.15
N VAL A 113 6.36 7.02 18.45
CA VAL A 113 7.07 5.75 18.68
C VAL A 113 8.50 5.97 19.15
N GLY A 114 8.94 7.24 19.27
CA GLY A 114 10.30 7.58 19.69
C GLY A 114 10.51 7.51 21.18
N THR A 115 9.47 7.76 21.96
CA THR A 115 9.52 7.70 23.42
C THR A 115 9.58 6.25 23.90
N ASP A 116 8.71 5.40 23.36
CA ASP A 116 8.74 3.96 23.57
C ASP A 116 8.30 3.27 22.27
N LEU A 117 9.21 2.50 21.68
CA LEU A 117 8.94 1.74 20.46
C LEU A 117 7.93 0.61 20.71
N ARG A 118 7.88 0.05 21.92
CA ARG A 118 7.01 -1.09 22.25
C ARG A 118 5.64 -0.65 22.75
N ALA A 119 5.49 0.60 23.18
CA ALA A 119 4.22 1.19 23.59
C ALA A 119 3.98 2.59 22.96
N PRO A 120 3.63 2.64 21.65
CA PRO A 120 3.31 3.89 20.97
C PRO A 120 2.19 4.70 21.64
N ARG A 121 2.26 6.02 21.52
CA ARG A 121 1.22 6.93 22.03
C ARG A 121 0.76 7.93 20.98
N LEU A 122 -0.50 8.35 21.07
CA LEU A 122 -1.01 9.41 20.21
C LEU A 122 -0.23 10.69 20.48
N PHE A 123 0.26 11.32 19.41
CA PHE A 123 1.01 12.58 19.48
C PHE A 123 0.15 13.76 19.00
N LYS A 124 -0.53 13.60 17.87
CA LYS A 124 -1.38 14.65 17.29
C LYS A 124 -2.49 14.04 16.45
N VAL A 125 -3.59 14.79 16.33
CA VAL A 125 -4.67 14.53 15.36
C VAL A 125 -4.74 15.73 14.42
N VAL A 126 -4.70 15.48 13.12
CA VAL A 126 -5.13 16.44 12.10
C VAL A 126 -6.59 16.11 11.79
N ASN A 127 -7.48 17.07 12.02
CA ASN A 127 -8.91 16.86 11.85
C ASN A 127 -9.30 16.88 10.38
N SER A 128 -10.40 16.18 10.08
CA SER A 128 -10.96 16.08 8.73
C SER A 128 -11.33 17.44 8.15
N GLU A 129 -11.86 18.33 8.97
CA GLU A 129 -12.24 19.69 8.60
C GLU A 129 -11.03 20.48 8.10
N ASP A 130 -9.87 20.33 8.73
CA ASP A 130 -8.65 21.00 8.27
C ASP A 130 -8.22 20.48 6.89
N VAL A 131 -8.30 19.16 6.67
CA VAL A 131 -8.02 18.56 5.36
C VAL A 131 -9.00 19.08 4.31
N PHE A 132 -10.30 19.13 4.62
CA PHE A 132 -11.32 19.60 3.70
C PHE A 132 -11.15 21.08 3.35
N TRP A 133 -10.96 21.94 4.35
CA TRP A 133 -10.90 23.39 4.13
C TRP A 133 -9.57 23.86 3.56
N LYS A 134 -8.45 23.25 3.98
CA LYS A 134 -7.12 23.68 3.52
C LYS A 134 -6.70 23.03 2.21
N CYS A 135 -7.21 21.82 1.91
CA CYS A 135 -6.79 21.06 0.75
C CYS A 135 -7.90 20.80 -0.28
N ASN A 136 -9.17 20.87 0.11
CA ASN A 136 -10.30 20.41 -0.70
C ASN A 136 -10.05 18.97 -1.23
N LEU A 137 -9.58 18.12 -0.33
CA LEU A 137 -9.30 16.70 -0.56
C LEU A 137 -9.96 15.88 0.55
N GLY A 138 -10.17 14.60 0.31
CA GLY A 138 -10.66 13.62 1.27
C GLY A 138 -10.14 12.24 0.90
N TYR A 139 -10.40 11.26 1.76
CA TYR A 139 -9.94 9.88 1.57
C TYR A 139 -8.42 9.78 1.45
N PRO A 140 -7.66 10.25 2.46
CA PRO A 140 -6.21 10.19 2.43
C PRO A 140 -5.74 8.74 2.59
N HIS A 141 -4.70 8.35 1.85
CA HIS A 141 -4.30 6.97 1.70
C HIS A 141 -2.81 6.77 1.96
N THR A 142 -1.95 6.84 0.94
CA THR A 142 -0.51 6.57 1.08
C THR A 142 0.18 7.76 1.70
N SER A 143 1.14 7.53 2.60
CA SER A 143 1.98 8.60 3.15
C SER A 143 3.48 8.32 2.97
N HIS A 144 4.21 9.32 2.46
CA HIS A 144 5.65 9.26 2.24
C HIS A 144 6.37 10.50 2.80
N CYS A 145 7.58 10.28 3.31
CA CYS A 145 8.49 11.30 3.84
C CYS A 145 9.41 11.86 2.75
N LEU A 146 9.35 13.16 2.50
CA LEU A 146 10.11 13.81 1.44
C LEU A 146 11.53 14.15 1.88
N GLY A 147 12.42 14.35 0.91
CA GLY A 147 13.79 14.85 1.17
C GLY A 147 13.82 16.27 1.76
N SER A 148 12.74 17.05 1.59
CA SER A 148 12.55 18.34 2.26
C SER A 148 12.27 18.22 3.76
N GLY A 149 11.99 17.01 4.25
CA GLY A 149 11.53 16.75 5.62
C GLY A 149 10.01 16.86 5.78
N GLU A 150 9.27 17.28 4.75
CA GLU A 150 7.79 17.28 4.74
C GLU A 150 7.24 15.86 4.58
N ILE A 151 5.95 15.71 4.88
CA ILE A 151 5.22 14.46 4.65
C ILE A 151 4.17 14.72 3.59
N MET A 152 4.15 13.90 2.55
CA MET A 152 3.15 13.95 1.49
C MET A 152 2.18 12.78 1.66
N ILE A 153 0.89 13.04 1.51
CA ILE A 153 -0.17 12.03 1.65
C ILE A 153 -1.10 12.10 0.44
N SER A 154 -1.26 11.00 -0.30
CA SER A 154 -2.21 10.97 -1.42
C SER A 154 -3.66 10.98 -0.95
N ALA A 155 -4.54 11.49 -1.79
CA ALA A 155 -5.99 11.48 -1.59
C ALA A 155 -6.68 10.91 -2.84
N LEU A 156 -7.78 10.18 -2.63
CA LEU A 156 -8.56 9.58 -3.72
C LEU A 156 -9.65 10.52 -4.25
N GLY A 157 -10.11 11.47 -3.44
CA GLY A 157 -11.29 12.25 -3.76
C GLY A 157 -11.38 13.60 -3.09
N ASP A 158 -12.51 14.26 -3.36
CA ASP A 158 -12.92 15.48 -2.68
C ASP A 158 -13.78 15.17 -1.43
N PRO A 159 -14.10 16.17 -0.59
CA PRO A 159 -14.94 15.96 0.59
C PRO A 159 -16.37 15.47 0.28
N ALA A 160 -16.85 15.61 -0.96
CA ALA A 160 -18.15 15.11 -1.40
C ALA A 160 -18.10 13.66 -1.91
N GLY A 161 -16.92 13.02 -1.89
CA GLY A 161 -16.71 11.65 -2.34
C GLY A 161 -16.66 11.51 -3.86
N ASN A 162 -16.46 12.59 -4.61
CA ASN A 162 -16.12 12.51 -6.03
C ASN A 162 -14.65 12.14 -6.20
N GLY A 163 -14.31 11.54 -7.34
CA GLY A 163 -12.91 11.28 -7.69
C GLY A 163 -12.15 12.59 -7.89
N LYS A 164 -10.97 12.69 -7.29
CA LYS A 164 -10.04 13.81 -7.44
C LYS A 164 -8.66 13.37 -6.96
N ALA A 165 -7.66 13.45 -7.84
CA ALA A 165 -6.28 13.27 -7.41
C ALA A 165 -5.80 14.50 -6.63
N GLY A 166 -4.97 14.27 -5.60
CA GLY A 166 -4.24 15.33 -4.94
C GLY A 166 -3.38 14.80 -3.80
N PHE A 167 -2.54 15.68 -3.26
CA PHE A 167 -1.58 15.32 -2.23
C PHE A 167 -1.56 16.37 -1.11
N ILE A 168 -1.86 15.93 0.11
CA ILE A 168 -1.80 16.74 1.31
C ILE A 168 -0.33 16.84 1.76
N LEU A 169 0.16 18.06 1.99
CA LEU A 169 1.47 18.28 2.60
C LEU A 169 1.33 18.62 4.08
N LEU A 170 2.03 17.85 4.92
CA LEU A 170 2.23 18.17 6.32
C LEU A 170 3.65 18.67 6.56
N ASP A 171 3.76 19.64 7.45
CA ASP A 171 5.04 20.09 7.99
C ASP A 171 5.73 18.96 8.78
N GLY A 172 7.04 18.80 8.59
CA GLY A 172 7.82 17.70 9.15
C GLY A 172 8.03 17.72 10.66
N GLU A 173 7.77 18.86 11.31
CA GLU A 173 8.07 19.08 12.73
C GLU A 173 6.80 19.32 13.53
N THR A 174 5.93 20.19 13.03
CA THR A 174 4.66 20.55 13.66
C THR A 174 3.52 19.63 13.26
N PHE A 175 3.63 18.94 12.11
CA PHE A 175 2.57 18.13 11.50
C PHE A 175 1.29 18.94 11.21
N GLU A 176 1.41 20.25 11.00
CA GLU A 176 0.33 21.09 10.48
C GLU A 176 0.22 20.92 8.97
N ILE A 177 -1.00 21.07 8.43
CA ILE A 177 -1.22 21.09 6.99
C ILE A 177 -0.62 22.37 6.39
N LYS A 178 0.25 22.20 5.39
CA LYS A 178 0.83 23.28 4.59
C LYS A 178 0.02 23.62 3.35
N GLY A 179 -0.87 22.73 2.92
CA GLY A 179 -1.66 22.83 1.70
C GLY A 179 -1.45 21.63 0.81
N ASN A 180 -1.56 21.83 -0.50
CA ASN A 180 -1.41 20.77 -1.49
C ASN A 180 -0.01 20.79 -2.11
N TRP A 181 0.48 19.62 -2.51
CA TRP A 181 1.75 19.55 -3.25
C TRP A 181 1.56 19.98 -4.71
N GLU A 182 0.51 19.48 -5.35
CA GLU A 182 0.23 19.71 -6.76
C GLU A 182 -0.12 21.16 -7.09
N LYS A 183 0.27 21.60 -8.29
CA LYS A 183 0.06 22.95 -8.81
C LYS A 183 -0.52 22.92 -10.22
N GLY A 184 -1.19 24.00 -10.59
CA GLY A 184 -1.79 24.21 -11.92
C GLY A 184 -3.22 23.68 -12.05
N ASP A 185 -3.84 23.96 -13.19
CA ASP A 185 -5.29 23.75 -13.38
C ASP A 185 -5.65 22.34 -13.87
N LYS A 186 -4.68 21.60 -14.43
CA LYS A 186 -4.90 20.26 -14.97
C LYS A 186 -4.72 19.21 -13.88
N MET A 187 -5.79 18.57 -13.46
CA MET A 187 -5.76 17.51 -12.44
C MET A 187 -6.25 16.19 -13.00
N PRO A 188 -5.65 15.05 -12.61
CA PRO A 188 -6.23 13.75 -12.90
C PRO A 188 -7.58 13.53 -12.20
N PRO A 189 -8.46 12.71 -12.80
CA PRO A 189 -9.81 12.50 -12.29
C PRO A 189 -9.86 11.68 -11.00
N MET A 190 -8.80 10.92 -10.67
CA MET A 190 -8.77 10.02 -9.51
C MET A 190 -7.36 9.92 -8.95
N GLY A 191 -7.24 9.65 -7.65
CA GLY A 191 -5.99 9.29 -7.00
C GLY A 191 -6.05 7.89 -6.38
N TYR A 192 -4.90 7.41 -5.90
CA TYR A 192 -4.77 6.25 -5.00
C TYR A 192 -3.39 6.26 -4.33
N ASP A 193 -2.39 5.63 -4.96
CA ASP A 193 -1.02 5.51 -4.48
C ASP A 193 -0.11 6.45 -5.27
N PHE A 194 1.11 6.66 -4.77
CA PHE A 194 2.13 7.40 -5.50
C PHE A 194 3.53 7.04 -5.06
N TRP A 195 4.48 7.24 -5.97
CA TRP A 195 5.89 7.14 -5.66
C TRP A 195 6.65 8.19 -6.48
N TYR A 196 7.79 8.65 -5.98
CA TYR A 196 8.60 9.68 -6.61
C TYR A 196 10.05 9.24 -6.79
N GLN A 197 10.68 9.75 -7.85
CA GLN A 197 12.08 9.49 -8.19
C GLN A 197 12.76 10.82 -8.60
N PRO A 198 13.29 11.59 -7.62
CA PRO A 198 13.73 12.97 -7.86
C PRO A 198 14.90 13.08 -8.85
N ARG A 199 15.78 12.07 -8.93
CA ARG A 199 16.87 12.03 -9.93
C ARG A 199 16.37 12.03 -11.38
N HIS A 200 15.11 11.66 -11.59
CA HIS A 200 14.45 11.69 -12.89
C HIS A 200 13.38 12.78 -12.99
N ASN A 201 13.31 13.69 -12.01
CA ASN A 201 12.35 14.78 -11.90
C ASN A 201 10.89 14.33 -12.02
N VAL A 202 10.51 13.22 -11.37
CA VAL A 202 9.18 12.63 -11.53
C VAL A 202 8.54 12.24 -10.21
N LEU A 203 7.21 12.43 -10.14
CA LEU A 203 6.30 11.66 -9.30
C LEU A 203 5.31 10.96 -10.22
N ILE A 204 4.98 9.70 -9.92
CA ILE A 204 3.93 8.96 -10.62
C ILE A 204 2.89 8.53 -9.59
N SER A 205 1.63 8.86 -9.84
CA SER A 205 0.49 8.44 -9.02
C SER A 205 -0.48 7.56 -9.79
N THR A 206 -1.31 6.83 -9.07
CA THR A 206 -2.23 5.83 -9.62
C THR A 206 -3.69 6.19 -9.33
N GLU A 207 -4.62 5.31 -9.73
CA GLU A 207 -6.05 5.56 -9.71
C GLU A 207 -6.81 4.30 -9.27
N TRP A 208 -7.59 4.40 -8.18
CA TRP A 208 -8.45 3.28 -7.78
C TRP A 208 -9.88 3.44 -8.31
N GLY A 209 -10.61 4.42 -7.80
CA GLY A 209 -12.01 4.61 -8.14
C GLY A 209 -12.65 5.75 -7.35
N ILE A 210 -13.88 6.09 -7.73
CA ILE A 210 -14.63 7.19 -7.12
C ILE A 210 -15.08 6.79 -5.71
N PRO A 211 -14.68 7.52 -4.64
CA PRO A 211 -14.94 7.09 -3.27
C PRO A 211 -16.41 6.79 -2.93
N LYS A 212 -17.35 7.63 -3.37
CA LYS A 212 -18.79 7.40 -3.13
C LYS A 212 -19.34 6.17 -3.84
N CYS A 213 -18.68 5.67 -4.89
CA CYS A 213 -19.03 4.41 -5.55
C CYS A 213 -18.40 3.24 -4.78
N LEU A 214 -17.11 3.34 -4.43
CA LEU A 214 -16.37 2.30 -3.70
C LEU A 214 -16.96 2.00 -2.32
N GLY A 215 -17.52 3.02 -1.65
CA GLY A 215 -18.00 2.94 -0.27
C GLY A 215 -19.13 1.93 -0.03
N TYR A 216 -19.81 1.48 -1.08
CA TYR A 216 -20.90 0.49 -1.01
C TYR A 216 -20.46 -0.94 -1.35
N GLY A 217 -19.19 -1.15 -1.70
CA GLY A 217 -18.70 -2.42 -2.21
C GLY A 217 -18.30 -2.34 -3.70
N PHE A 218 -17.82 -3.45 -4.23
CA PHE A 218 -17.59 -3.63 -5.65
C PHE A 218 -18.92 -3.93 -6.36
N ASP A 219 -19.34 -3.05 -7.27
CA ASP A 219 -20.50 -3.28 -8.14
C ASP A 219 -20.04 -3.56 -9.58
N PRO A 220 -20.31 -4.74 -10.16
CA PRO A 220 -20.04 -5.03 -11.56
C PRO A 220 -20.74 -4.07 -12.53
N ASN A 221 -21.86 -3.45 -12.11
CA ASN A 221 -22.56 -2.45 -12.92
C ASN A 221 -21.76 -1.15 -13.04
N ASP A 222 -20.72 -0.95 -12.23
CA ASP A 222 -19.88 0.25 -12.27
C ASP A 222 -18.71 0.14 -13.24
N LEU A 223 -18.45 -1.06 -13.75
CA LEU A 223 -17.50 -1.30 -14.83
C LEU A 223 -17.96 -0.57 -16.11
N LYS A 224 -16.99 -0.04 -16.86
CA LYS A 224 -17.18 0.69 -18.13
C LYS A 224 -17.99 1.97 -18.01
N LYS A 225 -18.04 2.55 -16.80
CA LYS A 225 -18.71 3.82 -16.49
C LYS A 225 -17.75 4.88 -15.95
N ASP A 226 -16.46 4.69 -16.16
CA ASP A 226 -15.38 5.55 -15.66
C ASP A 226 -15.45 5.77 -14.13
N ARG A 227 -15.89 4.74 -13.39
CA ARG A 227 -15.95 4.75 -11.91
C ARG A 227 -14.72 4.13 -11.27
N TYR A 228 -13.97 3.32 -12.03
CA TYR A 228 -12.68 2.76 -11.65
C TYR A 228 -11.58 3.42 -12.49
N GLY A 229 -10.41 3.57 -11.87
CA GLY A 229 -9.23 4.15 -12.48
C GLY A 229 -8.68 3.33 -13.63
N ARG A 230 -7.90 3.97 -14.50
CA ARG A 230 -7.18 3.28 -15.59
C ARG A 230 -5.79 3.82 -15.87
N ARG A 231 -5.35 4.88 -15.19
CA ARG A 231 -4.16 5.62 -15.60
C ARG A 231 -3.06 5.61 -14.56
N LEU A 232 -1.84 5.70 -15.06
CA LEU A 232 -0.75 6.35 -14.33
C LEU A 232 -0.76 7.83 -14.66
N ASN A 233 -0.57 8.64 -13.63
CA ASN A 233 -0.53 10.09 -13.72
C ASN A 233 0.90 10.55 -13.41
N VAL A 234 1.55 11.15 -14.41
CA VAL A 234 2.95 11.59 -14.33
C VAL A 234 2.98 13.08 -14.01
N TRP A 235 3.78 13.43 -13.01
CA TRP A 235 3.93 14.77 -12.49
C TRP A 235 5.39 15.20 -12.57
N ASP A 236 5.63 16.46 -12.93
CA ASP A 236 6.95 17.06 -12.81
C ASP A 236 7.25 17.31 -11.33
N TRP A 237 8.33 16.71 -10.84
CA TRP A 237 8.68 16.78 -9.42
C TRP A 237 9.11 18.18 -8.96
N THR A 238 9.68 19.00 -9.84
CA THR A 238 10.22 20.32 -9.49
C THR A 238 9.13 21.38 -9.58
N THR A 239 8.30 21.36 -10.62
CA THR A 239 7.23 22.34 -10.81
C THR A 239 5.93 21.94 -10.12
N HIS A 240 5.80 20.66 -9.74
CA HIS A 240 4.62 20.04 -9.13
C HIS A 240 3.39 20.04 -10.05
N THR A 241 3.60 20.03 -11.36
CA THR A 241 2.52 20.11 -12.36
C THR A 241 2.27 18.76 -13.02
N TYR A 242 1.00 18.48 -13.32
CA TYR A 242 0.60 17.29 -14.05
C TYR A 242 1.03 17.35 -15.53
N MET A 243 1.71 16.31 -16.01
CA MET A 243 2.37 16.28 -17.31
C MET A 243 1.73 15.32 -18.30
N GLN A 244 1.43 14.09 -17.86
CA GLN A 244 1.06 13.00 -18.76
C GLN A 244 0.15 11.99 -18.07
N ALA A 245 -0.80 11.45 -18.82
CA ALA A 245 -1.57 10.26 -18.48
C ALA A 245 -1.09 9.07 -19.32
N ILE A 246 -0.89 7.92 -18.69
CA ILE A 246 -0.60 6.65 -19.36
C ILE A 246 -1.78 5.72 -19.11
N ASP A 247 -2.51 5.35 -20.16
CA ASP A 247 -3.66 4.45 -20.06
C ASP A 247 -3.19 2.98 -19.97
N LEU A 248 -3.63 2.27 -18.93
CA LEU A 248 -3.33 0.86 -18.67
C LEU A 248 -4.52 -0.05 -19.03
N GLY A 249 -5.61 0.51 -19.54
CA GLY A 249 -6.81 -0.22 -19.97
C GLY A 249 -8.03 0.06 -19.11
N GLU A 250 -9.20 -0.07 -19.74
CA GLU A 250 -10.50 0.16 -19.10
C GLU A 250 -10.68 -0.62 -17.80
N ASP A 251 -11.09 0.10 -16.75
CA ASP A 251 -11.28 -0.40 -15.38
C ASP A 251 -10.06 -1.13 -14.81
N ALA A 252 -8.83 -0.84 -15.25
CA ALA A 252 -7.64 -1.54 -14.76
C ALA A 252 -7.45 -1.41 -13.24
N ALA A 253 -7.87 -0.28 -12.64
CA ALA A 253 -7.65 0.10 -11.26
C ALA A 253 -6.19 -0.11 -10.83
N PRO A 254 -5.23 0.65 -11.39
CA PRO A 254 -3.85 0.62 -10.91
C PRO A 254 -3.81 1.07 -9.45
N LEU A 255 -3.41 0.16 -8.56
CA LEU A 255 -3.30 0.42 -7.13
C LEU A 255 -1.85 0.77 -6.77
N GLU A 256 -1.15 -0.18 -6.16
CA GLU A 256 0.17 0.04 -5.59
C GLU A 256 1.25 0.19 -6.67
N ILE A 257 2.04 1.25 -6.57
CA ILE A 257 3.13 1.58 -7.49
C ILE A 257 4.47 1.53 -6.77
N ARG A 258 5.48 0.94 -7.41
CA ARG A 258 6.84 0.82 -6.88
C ARG A 258 7.85 1.15 -7.96
N PHE A 259 8.62 2.22 -7.77
CA PHE A 259 9.89 2.35 -8.49
C PHE A 259 10.86 1.26 -8.04
N LEU A 260 11.82 0.91 -8.90
CA LEU A 260 13.02 0.21 -8.44
C LEU A 260 13.71 1.07 -7.36
N HIS A 261 14.29 0.41 -6.36
CA HIS A 261 14.97 1.06 -5.24
C HIS A 261 16.26 1.76 -5.69
N ASN A 262 16.90 1.29 -6.75
CA ASN A 262 18.01 1.98 -7.39
C ASN A 262 17.57 3.39 -7.84
N PRO A 263 18.11 4.47 -7.24
CA PRO A 263 17.69 5.83 -7.56
C PRO A 263 18.04 6.29 -8.97
N ASP A 264 18.93 5.58 -9.68
CA ASP A 264 19.31 5.85 -11.07
C ASP A 264 18.44 5.10 -12.09
N ALA A 265 17.56 4.19 -11.62
CA ALA A 265 16.62 3.50 -12.48
C ALA A 265 15.38 4.36 -12.76
N ALA A 266 15.07 4.49 -14.05
CA ALA A 266 13.92 5.24 -14.54
C ALA A 266 12.74 4.32 -14.89
N GLU A 267 12.47 3.34 -14.03
CA GLU A 267 11.45 2.32 -14.22
C GLU A 267 10.92 1.75 -12.91
N GLY A 268 9.82 1.03 -13.00
CA GLY A 268 9.20 0.33 -11.87
C GLY A 268 7.97 -0.46 -12.30
N TYR A 269 7.16 -0.85 -11.33
CA TYR A 269 5.97 -1.66 -11.54
C TYR A 269 4.73 -1.08 -10.87
N VAL A 270 3.56 -1.38 -11.43
CA VAL A 270 2.25 -1.11 -10.85
C VAL A 270 1.37 -2.35 -10.95
N GLY A 271 0.62 -2.63 -9.88
CA GLY A 271 -0.40 -3.68 -9.87
C GLY A 271 -1.78 -3.14 -10.26
N CYS A 272 -2.39 -3.73 -11.28
CA CYS A 272 -3.76 -3.42 -11.70
C CYS A 272 -4.72 -4.46 -11.11
N THR A 273 -5.59 -4.04 -10.20
CA THR A 273 -6.39 -4.97 -9.38
C THR A 273 -7.42 -5.73 -10.18
N ILE A 274 -8.30 -5.01 -10.89
CA ILE A 274 -9.44 -5.63 -11.57
C ILE A 274 -8.96 -6.51 -12.73
N SER A 275 -7.98 -6.02 -13.52
CA SER A 275 -7.39 -6.79 -14.62
C SER A 275 -6.39 -7.86 -14.19
N SER A 276 -5.96 -7.86 -12.92
CA SER A 276 -4.97 -8.79 -12.34
C SER A 276 -3.69 -8.86 -13.18
N ALA A 277 -3.17 -7.68 -13.52
CA ALA A 277 -1.99 -7.53 -14.35
C ALA A 277 -0.94 -6.68 -13.64
N ILE A 278 0.34 -6.99 -13.87
CA ILE A 278 1.45 -6.10 -13.52
C ILE A 278 1.92 -5.40 -14.79
N HIS A 279 2.01 -4.08 -14.73
CA HIS A 279 2.63 -3.26 -15.77
C HIS A 279 3.98 -2.75 -15.29
N ARG A 280 4.98 -2.82 -16.16
CA ARG A 280 6.26 -2.13 -16.00
C ARG A 280 6.10 -0.74 -16.61
N PHE A 281 6.33 0.30 -15.83
CA PHE A 281 6.43 1.66 -16.35
C PHE A 281 7.90 2.07 -16.48
N TYR A 282 8.23 2.90 -17.46
CA TYR A 282 9.61 3.29 -17.76
C TYR A 282 9.68 4.63 -18.51
N LYS A 283 10.80 5.34 -18.36
CA LYS A 283 11.11 6.53 -19.14
C LYS A 283 11.62 6.13 -20.53
N THR A 284 11.05 6.72 -21.58
CA THR A 284 11.46 6.46 -22.97
C THR A 284 12.70 7.26 -23.36
N GLU A 285 13.27 6.97 -24.53
CA GLU A 285 14.36 7.75 -25.12
C GLU A 285 13.97 9.21 -25.43
N GLN A 286 12.66 9.49 -25.61
CA GLN A 286 12.13 10.84 -25.85
C GLN A 286 11.97 11.64 -24.56
N GLY A 287 12.08 10.97 -23.40
CA GLY A 287 12.01 11.57 -22.08
C GLY A 287 10.62 11.59 -21.43
N ASP A 288 9.58 11.18 -22.16
CA ASP A 288 8.26 10.88 -21.62
C ASP A 288 8.22 9.48 -20.97
N TRP A 289 7.08 9.09 -20.41
CA TRP A 289 6.91 7.81 -19.72
C TRP A 289 5.97 6.88 -20.48
N ALA A 290 6.22 5.59 -20.44
CA ALA A 290 5.38 4.56 -21.04
C ALA A 290 5.18 3.40 -20.07
N ALA A 291 4.22 2.52 -20.37
CA ALA A 291 4.00 1.30 -19.61
C ALA A 291 3.71 0.11 -20.53
N GLU A 292 4.19 -1.07 -20.14
CA GLU A 292 3.96 -2.34 -20.83
C GLU A 292 3.51 -3.42 -19.84
N LYS A 293 2.53 -4.24 -20.23
CA LYS A 293 2.09 -5.37 -19.39
C LYS A 293 3.16 -6.46 -19.42
N VAL A 294 3.65 -6.84 -18.25
CA VAL A 294 4.72 -7.85 -18.10
C VAL A 294 4.27 -9.13 -17.40
N ILE A 295 3.20 -9.07 -16.60
CA ILE A 295 2.60 -10.23 -15.94
C ILE A 295 1.08 -10.15 -16.08
N GLN A 296 0.45 -11.28 -16.39
CA GLN A 296 -1.00 -11.45 -16.35
C GLN A 296 -1.32 -12.67 -15.48
N VAL A 297 -2.12 -12.49 -14.45
CA VAL A 297 -2.72 -13.60 -13.70
C VAL A 297 -4.04 -13.97 -14.39
N PRO A 298 -4.23 -15.22 -14.84
CA PRO A 298 -5.45 -15.63 -15.53
C PRO A 298 -6.63 -15.72 -14.56
N SER A 299 -7.80 -15.25 -14.98
CA SER A 299 -9.04 -15.46 -14.23
C SER A 299 -9.41 -16.93 -14.19
N LYS A 300 -10.12 -17.33 -13.13
CA LYS A 300 -10.63 -18.69 -12.95
C LYS A 300 -12.13 -18.71 -13.23
N LYS A 301 -12.64 -19.74 -13.92
CA LYS A 301 -14.08 -19.92 -14.07
C LYS A 301 -14.65 -20.52 -12.80
N VAL A 302 -15.67 -19.88 -12.22
CA VAL A 302 -16.19 -20.24 -10.91
C VAL A 302 -17.72 -20.24 -10.83
N GLU A 303 -18.25 -21.01 -9.89
CA GLU A 303 -19.62 -20.96 -9.42
C GLU A 303 -19.65 -20.55 -7.94
N GLY A 304 -20.79 -20.01 -7.47
CA GLY A 304 -20.93 -19.55 -6.08
C GLY A 304 -20.24 -18.19 -5.81
N TRP A 305 -19.93 -17.43 -6.86
CA TRP A 305 -19.31 -16.10 -6.80
C TRP A 305 -20.11 -15.05 -7.57
N LEU A 306 -19.81 -13.77 -7.34
CA LEU A 306 -20.48 -12.61 -7.95
C LEU A 306 -20.44 -12.61 -9.49
N LEU A 307 -19.37 -13.12 -10.08
CA LEU A 307 -19.14 -13.18 -11.52
C LEU A 307 -18.66 -14.57 -11.93
N PRO A 308 -18.90 -15.02 -13.18
CA PRO A 308 -18.43 -16.32 -13.66
C PRO A 308 -16.91 -16.41 -13.82
N ASP A 309 -16.24 -15.27 -13.94
CA ASP A 309 -14.78 -15.15 -14.03
C ASP A 309 -14.26 -14.46 -12.76
N MET A 310 -13.46 -15.17 -11.98
CA MET A 310 -12.82 -14.64 -10.78
C MET A 310 -11.38 -14.19 -11.10
N PRO A 311 -11.10 -12.87 -11.09
CA PRO A 311 -9.75 -12.35 -11.24
C PRO A 311 -8.88 -12.71 -10.02
N GLY A 312 -7.55 -12.63 -10.17
CA GLY A 312 -6.63 -12.75 -9.03
C GLY A 312 -6.81 -11.63 -8.01
N PHE A 313 -7.17 -10.45 -8.51
CA PHE A 313 -7.39 -9.23 -7.74
C PHE A 313 -6.11 -8.78 -7.03
N ILE A 314 -5.13 -8.34 -7.82
CA ILE A 314 -3.82 -7.93 -7.32
C ILE A 314 -3.99 -6.67 -6.48
N THR A 315 -3.79 -6.74 -5.17
CA THR A 315 -4.08 -5.59 -4.27
C THR A 315 -2.85 -4.88 -3.75
N ASP A 316 -1.74 -5.59 -3.57
CA ASP A 316 -0.48 -4.98 -3.14
C ASP A 316 0.71 -5.59 -3.88
N ILE A 317 1.74 -4.77 -4.06
CA ILE A 317 3.02 -5.16 -4.64
C ILE A 317 4.17 -4.58 -3.82
N LEU A 318 5.30 -5.29 -3.76
CA LEU A 318 6.55 -4.74 -3.24
C LEU A 318 7.76 -5.30 -3.97
N ILE A 319 8.88 -4.58 -3.89
CA ILE A 319 10.16 -4.97 -4.49
C ILE A 319 11.19 -5.17 -3.38
N SER A 320 12.02 -6.20 -3.48
CA SER A 320 13.16 -6.40 -2.56
C SER A 320 14.20 -5.29 -2.71
N LEU A 321 14.88 -4.89 -1.63
CA LEU A 321 15.82 -3.76 -1.64
C LEU A 321 17.03 -3.93 -2.58
N ASP A 322 17.29 -5.13 -3.07
CA ASP A 322 18.29 -5.44 -4.08
C ASP A 322 17.73 -5.40 -5.52
N ASP A 323 16.48 -4.97 -5.71
CA ASP A 323 15.76 -4.90 -6.99
C ASP A 323 15.69 -6.24 -7.73
N ARG A 324 15.81 -7.36 -7.00
CA ARG A 324 15.83 -8.69 -7.61
C ARG A 324 14.47 -9.37 -7.66
N PHE A 325 13.60 -9.09 -6.68
CA PHE A 325 12.32 -9.77 -6.56
C PHE A 325 11.15 -8.81 -6.45
N LEU A 326 10.14 -9.04 -7.28
CA LEU A 326 8.81 -8.47 -7.14
C LEU A 326 7.91 -9.47 -6.41
N TYR A 327 7.18 -9.01 -5.41
CA TYR A 327 6.15 -9.78 -4.73
C TYR A 327 4.80 -9.10 -4.94
N PHE A 328 3.73 -9.89 -5.05
CA PHE A 328 2.37 -9.34 -5.05
C PHE A 328 1.36 -10.32 -4.46
N SER A 329 0.24 -9.76 -4.01
CA SER A 329 -0.87 -10.49 -3.39
C SER A 329 -2.08 -10.58 -4.32
N ASN A 330 -2.49 -11.80 -4.67
CA ASN A 330 -3.77 -12.05 -5.33
C ASN A 330 -4.83 -12.26 -4.26
N TRP A 331 -5.54 -11.19 -3.90
CA TRP A 331 -6.40 -11.21 -2.73
C TRP A 331 -7.58 -12.18 -2.88
N LEU A 332 -8.14 -12.36 -4.08
CA LEU A 332 -9.26 -13.30 -4.31
C LEU A 332 -8.79 -14.74 -4.52
N HIS A 333 -7.69 -14.97 -5.26
CA HIS A 333 -7.14 -16.32 -5.44
C HIS A 333 -6.50 -16.86 -4.17
N GLY A 334 -6.06 -15.99 -3.26
CA GLY A 334 -5.52 -16.41 -1.98
C GLY A 334 -4.02 -16.62 -1.96
N ASP A 335 -3.30 -16.34 -3.06
CA ASP A 335 -1.87 -16.58 -3.14
C ASP A 335 -1.02 -15.31 -3.16
N ILE A 336 0.19 -15.44 -2.65
CA ILE A 336 1.29 -14.49 -2.85
C ILE A 336 2.24 -15.09 -3.86
N ARG A 337 2.68 -14.30 -4.82
CA ARG A 337 3.68 -14.69 -5.81
C ARG A 337 4.97 -13.91 -5.62
N GLN A 338 6.08 -14.57 -5.92
CA GLN A 338 7.41 -13.99 -6.00
C GLN A 338 7.93 -14.18 -7.42
N TYR A 339 8.32 -13.07 -8.07
CA TYR A 339 8.90 -13.05 -9.40
C TYR A 339 10.34 -12.55 -9.34
N ASP A 340 11.26 -13.24 -10.01
CA ASP A 340 12.59 -12.73 -10.32
C ASP A 340 12.46 -11.67 -11.42
N ILE A 341 12.95 -10.46 -11.13
CA ILE A 341 12.91 -9.28 -12.02
C ILE A 341 14.31 -8.84 -12.47
N SER A 342 15.30 -9.75 -12.45
CA SER A 342 16.65 -9.45 -12.95
C SER A 342 16.64 -9.02 -14.43
N ASP A 343 15.65 -9.51 -15.20
CA ASP A 343 15.22 -8.90 -16.47
C ASP A 343 13.86 -8.24 -16.22
N THR A 344 13.86 -6.91 -16.12
CA THR A 344 12.67 -6.17 -15.70
C THR A 344 11.51 -6.30 -16.68
N ARG A 345 11.81 -6.58 -17.95
CA ARG A 345 10.82 -6.73 -19.03
C ARG A 345 10.24 -8.13 -19.11
N LYS A 346 10.89 -9.12 -18.48
CA LYS A 346 10.47 -10.53 -18.48
C LYS A 346 10.53 -11.14 -17.07
N PRO A 347 9.68 -10.67 -16.12
CA PRO A 347 9.60 -11.26 -14.79
C PRO A 347 9.34 -12.76 -14.84
N LYS A 348 10.01 -13.54 -13.98
CA LYS A 348 9.85 -15.01 -13.92
C LYS A 348 9.31 -15.44 -12.57
N LEU A 349 8.20 -16.17 -12.55
CA LEU A 349 7.65 -16.73 -11.31
C LEU A 349 8.65 -17.72 -10.70
N VAL A 350 9.04 -17.48 -9.44
CA VAL A 350 10.01 -18.33 -8.71
C VAL A 350 9.48 -18.81 -7.36
N GLY A 351 8.33 -18.30 -6.91
CA GLY A 351 7.71 -18.75 -5.67
C GLY A 351 6.22 -18.40 -5.63
N GLN A 352 5.44 -19.28 -4.99
CA GLN A 352 4.01 -19.09 -4.77
C GLN A 352 3.61 -19.75 -3.46
N VAL A 353 2.81 -19.06 -2.65
CA VAL A 353 2.26 -19.60 -1.39
C VAL A 353 0.81 -19.19 -1.23
N PHE A 354 -0.05 -20.10 -0.76
CA PHE A 354 -1.46 -19.82 -0.48
C PHE A 354 -1.67 -19.45 0.99
N VAL A 355 -2.38 -18.34 1.21
CA VAL A 355 -2.68 -17.72 2.51
C VAL A 355 -4.19 -17.39 2.56
N GLY A 356 -5.03 -18.41 2.37
CA GLY A 356 -6.49 -18.28 2.37
C GLY A 356 -7.07 -18.17 0.96
N GLY A 357 -7.93 -17.17 0.73
CA GLY A 357 -8.56 -16.90 -0.57
C GLY A 357 -9.95 -17.50 -0.75
N SER A 358 -10.70 -16.96 -1.71
CA SER A 358 -12.05 -17.38 -2.05
C SER A 358 -12.10 -18.77 -2.67
N ILE A 359 -11.03 -19.20 -3.35
CA ILE A 359 -10.96 -20.51 -4.03
C ILE A 359 -10.52 -21.67 -3.12
N THR A 360 -10.49 -21.48 -1.81
CA THR A 360 -10.19 -22.56 -0.85
C THR A 360 -11.13 -23.76 -1.03
N LYS A 361 -10.58 -24.97 -0.98
CA LYS A 361 -11.30 -26.25 -1.06
C LYS A 361 -12.39 -26.35 0.02
N GLY A 362 -13.58 -26.78 -0.38
CA GLY A 362 -14.75 -26.88 0.51
C GLY A 362 -15.31 -25.53 0.96
N GLY A 363 -14.85 -24.43 0.35
CA GLY A 363 -15.45 -23.10 0.49
C GLY A 363 -16.74 -22.93 -0.33
N PRO A 364 -17.34 -21.73 -0.30
CA PRO A 364 -18.57 -21.43 -1.04
C PRO A 364 -18.36 -21.31 -2.56
N VAL A 365 -17.12 -21.17 -3.01
CA VAL A 365 -16.76 -21.03 -4.43
C VAL A 365 -16.22 -22.35 -4.97
N THR A 366 -16.81 -22.81 -6.08
CA THR A 366 -16.34 -23.98 -6.83
C THR A 366 -15.57 -23.49 -8.06
N VAL A 367 -14.35 -23.96 -8.25
CA VAL A 367 -13.54 -23.65 -9.45
C VAL A 367 -13.84 -24.68 -10.53
N CYS A 368 -14.46 -24.24 -11.62
CA CYS A 368 -14.87 -25.09 -12.74
C CYS A 368 -13.77 -25.22 -13.80
N ARG A 369 -12.94 -24.18 -13.97
CA ARG A 369 -11.76 -24.19 -14.84
C ARG A 369 -10.66 -23.30 -14.27
N ASP A 370 -9.46 -23.86 -14.22
CA ASP A 370 -8.23 -23.22 -13.79
C ASP A 370 -7.11 -23.62 -14.75
N GLU A 371 -6.33 -22.64 -15.22
CA GLU A 371 -5.21 -22.87 -16.13
C GLU A 371 -3.88 -23.10 -15.40
N GLU A 372 -3.83 -22.75 -14.11
CA GLU A 372 -2.61 -22.79 -13.31
C GLU A 372 -2.63 -23.91 -12.27
N LEU A 373 -3.80 -24.20 -11.67
CA LEU A 373 -3.93 -25.19 -10.59
C LEU A 373 -4.67 -26.44 -11.05
N GLN A 374 -4.20 -27.61 -10.59
CA GLN A 374 -4.90 -28.89 -10.81
C GLN A 374 -6.08 -29.10 -9.86
N SER A 375 -6.09 -28.42 -8.71
CA SER A 375 -7.16 -28.50 -7.72
C SER A 375 -7.18 -27.25 -6.83
N GLN A 376 -8.34 -26.98 -6.21
CA GLN A 376 -8.49 -25.87 -5.25
C GLN A 376 -7.54 -26.05 -4.04
N PRO A 377 -6.86 -24.98 -3.59
CA PRO A 377 -5.93 -25.03 -2.47
C PRO A 377 -6.62 -25.39 -1.15
N ASP A 378 -5.88 -26.03 -0.25
CA ASP A 378 -6.39 -26.33 1.09
C ASP A 378 -6.61 -25.05 1.92
N PRO A 379 -7.56 -25.04 2.88
CA PRO A 379 -7.76 -23.90 3.75
C PRO A 379 -6.49 -23.58 4.56
N PHE A 380 -6.21 -22.30 4.77
CA PHE A 380 -5.03 -21.87 5.51
C PHE A 380 -5.26 -21.86 7.03
N PHE A 381 -4.38 -22.52 7.78
CA PHE A 381 -4.43 -22.62 9.24
C PHE A 381 -3.14 -22.16 9.90
N ILE A 382 -3.26 -21.39 10.99
CA ILE A 382 -2.16 -21.05 11.88
C ILE A 382 -2.51 -21.55 13.28
N LYS A 383 -1.67 -22.43 13.85
CA LYS A 383 -1.84 -22.99 15.20
C LYS A 383 -3.26 -23.54 15.45
N GLY A 384 -3.79 -24.31 14.49
CA GLY A 384 -5.11 -24.93 14.56
C GLY A 384 -6.30 -23.98 14.34
N ARG A 385 -6.06 -22.70 14.02
CA ARG A 385 -7.12 -21.74 13.68
C ARG A 385 -7.09 -21.44 12.19
N ARG A 386 -8.25 -21.57 11.54
CA ARG A 386 -8.43 -21.14 10.16
C ARG A 386 -8.28 -19.62 10.08
N VAL A 387 -7.51 -19.13 9.11
CA VAL A 387 -7.36 -17.70 8.85
C VAL A 387 -8.35 -17.32 7.74
N PRO A 388 -9.32 -16.41 8.00
CA PRO A 388 -10.24 -15.94 6.96
C PRO A 388 -9.58 -14.87 6.07
N GLY A 389 -10.20 -14.59 4.93
CA GLY A 389 -9.69 -13.64 3.94
C GLY A 389 -8.68 -14.25 2.97
N GLY A 390 -8.04 -13.40 2.19
CA GLY A 390 -6.86 -13.72 1.37
C GLY A 390 -5.70 -12.78 1.71
N PRO A 391 -4.50 -12.99 1.14
CA PRO A 391 -3.36 -12.11 1.37
C PRO A 391 -3.62 -10.73 0.76
N GLN A 392 -3.39 -9.67 1.52
CA GLN A 392 -3.62 -8.29 1.08
C GLN A 392 -2.32 -7.47 1.22
N MET A 393 -2.12 -6.69 2.29
CA MET A 393 -0.89 -5.91 2.46
C MET A 393 0.27 -6.86 2.74
N ILE A 394 1.38 -6.60 2.07
CA ILE A 394 2.63 -7.30 2.27
C ILE A 394 3.74 -6.33 2.65
N GLN A 395 4.64 -6.76 3.53
CA GLN A 395 5.82 -5.99 3.91
C GLN A 395 7.03 -6.93 4.00
N LEU A 396 8.09 -6.59 3.28
CA LEU A 396 9.34 -7.33 3.32
C LEU A 396 10.30 -6.71 4.33
N SER A 397 10.99 -7.56 5.08
CA SER A 397 12.10 -7.16 5.95
C SER A 397 13.27 -6.60 5.16
N LEU A 398 14.07 -5.72 5.76
CA LEU A 398 15.23 -5.08 5.10
C LEU A 398 16.23 -6.09 4.50
N ASP A 399 16.46 -7.23 5.15
CA ASP A 399 17.38 -8.27 4.63
C ASP A 399 16.74 -9.17 3.56
N GLY A 400 15.48 -8.92 3.18
CA GLY A 400 14.74 -9.66 2.17
C GLY A 400 14.30 -11.08 2.56
N LYS A 401 14.39 -11.47 3.83
CA LYS A 401 14.17 -12.88 4.25
C LYS A 401 12.85 -13.18 4.91
N ARG A 402 12.04 -12.16 5.21
CA ARG A 402 10.76 -12.31 5.92
C ARG A 402 9.72 -11.44 5.24
N LEU A 403 8.62 -12.08 4.85
CA LEU A 403 7.44 -11.41 4.30
C LEU A 403 6.33 -11.45 5.34
N TYR A 404 5.86 -10.29 5.74
CA TYR A 404 4.71 -10.10 6.63
C TYR A 404 3.48 -9.87 5.77
N VAL A 405 2.33 -10.43 6.20
CA VAL A 405 1.10 -10.45 5.41
C VAL A 405 -0.10 -10.16 6.33
N THR A 406 -1.00 -9.28 5.89
CA THR A 406 -2.34 -9.11 6.48
C THR A 406 -3.43 -9.48 5.46
N THR A 407 -4.70 -9.49 5.87
CA THR A 407 -5.78 -10.08 5.05
C THR A 407 -6.93 -9.14 4.66
N SER A 408 -7.00 -7.95 5.26
CA SER A 408 -8.07 -6.96 5.04
C SER A 408 -7.68 -5.99 3.93
N LEU A 409 -8.59 -5.69 3.02
CA LEU A 409 -8.42 -4.68 1.97
C LEU A 409 -9.13 -3.39 2.36
N TYR A 410 -10.45 -3.43 2.40
CA TYR A 410 -11.30 -2.27 2.67
C TYR A 410 -12.61 -2.79 3.24
N SER A 411 -13.09 -2.22 4.34
CA SER A 411 -14.17 -2.78 5.16
C SER A 411 -15.47 -3.08 4.40
N ALA A 412 -15.81 -2.34 3.34
CA ALA A 412 -16.98 -2.66 2.51
C ALA A 412 -16.72 -3.90 1.62
N TRP A 413 -15.53 -4.00 1.06
CA TRP A 413 -15.11 -5.08 0.16
C TRP A 413 -14.82 -6.35 0.94
N ASP A 414 -14.20 -6.24 2.12
CA ASP A 414 -14.00 -7.35 3.05
C ASP A 414 -15.34 -8.02 3.41
N ARG A 415 -16.35 -7.22 3.79
CA ARG A 415 -17.68 -7.73 4.11
C ARG A 415 -18.33 -8.45 2.93
N GLN A 416 -18.12 -7.93 1.72
CA GLN A 416 -18.71 -8.48 0.50
C GLN A 416 -18.05 -9.78 0.07
N PHE A 417 -16.72 -9.80 0.02
CA PHE A 417 -15.94 -10.89 -0.57
C PHE A 417 -15.51 -11.94 0.47
N TYR A 418 -15.31 -11.52 1.72
CA TYR A 418 -14.91 -12.37 2.84
C TYR A 418 -15.77 -12.09 4.09
N PRO A 419 -17.07 -12.43 4.08
CA PRO A 419 -17.98 -12.13 5.19
C PRO A 419 -17.57 -12.75 6.53
N ASP A 420 -16.72 -13.79 6.52
CA ASP A 420 -16.15 -14.38 7.75
C ASP A 420 -14.99 -13.57 8.35
N LEU A 421 -14.34 -12.69 7.58
CA LEU A 421 -13.24 -11.84 8.05
C LEU A 421 -13.74 -10.77 9.04
N VAL A 422 -15.00 -10.34 8.89
CA VAL A 422 -15.59 -9.25 9.68
C VAL A 422 -16.35 -9.73 10.94
N LYS A 423 -16.32 -11.02 11.27
CA LYS A 423 -17.06 -11.62 12.41
C LYS A 423 -16.31 -11.50 13.75
#